data_AF-A0A7D5ZRH4-F1
#
_entry.id   AF-A0A7D5ZRH4-F1
#
_cell.length_a   1.000
_cell.length_b   1.000
_cell.length_c   1.000
_cell.angle_alpha   90.00
_cell.angle_beta   90.00
_cell.angle_gamma   90.00
#
_symmetry.space_group_name_H-M   'P 1'
#
loop_
_entity.id
_entity.type
_entity.pdbx_description
1 polymer ?
#
loop_
_entity_poly.entity_id
_entity_poly.type
_entity_poly.pdbx_seq_one_letter_code
_entity_poly.pdbx_strand_id
1 'polypeptide(L)'
;MTTSAQQQTDQRSELTALITAATLDLVRQWERLPTAQDTLLRALERLRPGLGATTRINAHITAFNQQVGEFSRLTHALIERWAAHDLPTAYRDGALRALRQTDADLALFRWTADHQAAITALTAAFYTDLVGRIQEAVRRAQAFARAAQDATREVTMGRNHAGIDSAALIRDHPLSTIIYRDSSRHPVKDWARSALTYQGAVTANHGAINTGRLDLEAQWFECVDGSECGFTSHQDTDHANGTIRSADDAAAYPIAHFGCIRQWTPRPDLNGASNLVSGDPA
;
A
#
# COMPACT_ATOMS: atom_id res chain seq x y z
N MET A 1 -0.54 28.79 -16.49
CA MET A 1 -1.22 29.27 -15.26
C MET A 1 -0.75 28.38 -14.13
N THR A 2 -0.20 28.93 -13.05
CA THR A 2 0.26 28.16 -11.90
C THR A 2 -0.94 27.81 -11.01
N THR A 3 -1.48 26.60 -11.16
CA THR A 3 -2.44 26.05 -10.20
C THR A 3 -1.74 25.95 -8.85
N SER A 4 -2.22 26.67 -7.85
CA SER A 4 -1.58 26.71 -6.53
C SER A 4 -1.61 25.31 -5.88
N ALA A 5 -0.56 24.95 -5.13
CA ALA A 5 -0.51 23.70 -4.36
C ALA A 5 -1.74 23.52 -3.43
N GLN A 6 -2.37 24.63 -3.04
CA GLN A 6 -3.58 24.67 -2.22
C GLN A 6 -4.82 24.18 -2.99
N GLN A 7 -4.97 24.52 -4.28
CA GLN A 7 -6.02 23.96 -5.14
C GLN A 7 -5.81 22.47 -5.45
N GLN A 8 -4.56 22.01 -5.60
CA GLN A 8 -4.25 20.58 -5.73
C GLN A 8 -4.58 19.79 -4.46
N THR A 9 -4.42 20.41 -3.29
CA THR A 9 -4.73 19.80 -1.99
C THR A 9 -6.24 19.59 -1.83
N ASP A 10 -7.06 20.58 -2.21
CA ASP A 10 -8.53 20.46 -2.18
C ASP A 10 -9.04 19.39 -3.16
N GLN A 11 -8.41 19.27 -4.34
CA GLN A 11 -8.80 18.31 -5.37
C GLN A 11 -8.48 16.84 -5.05
N ARG A 12 -7.57 16.53 -4.09
CA ARG A 12 -7.25 15.15 -3.68
C ARG A 12 -7.78 14.80 -2.29
N SER A 13 -8.65 15.62 -1.71
CA SER A 13 -9.14 15.44 -0.34
C SER A 13 -9.77 14.05 -0.11
N GLU A 14 -10.61 13.58 -1.04
CA GLU A 14 -11.26 12.26 -0.95
C GLU A 14 -10.25 11.10 -1.05
N LEU A 15 -9.39 11.10 -2.06
CA LEU A 15 -8.32 10.10 -2.21
C LEU A 15 -7.40 10.07 -0.98
N THR A 16 -7.02 11.24 -0.47
CA THR A 16 -6.15 11.37 0.70
C THR A 16 -6.84 10.83 1.96
N ALA A 17 -8.14 11.10 2.12
CA ALA A 17 -8.94 10.56 3.22
C ALA A 17 -9.04 9.02 3.15
N LEU A 18 -9.30 8.45 1.97
CA LEU A 18 -9.34 7.00 1.75
C LEU A 18 -8.01 6.33 2.11
N ILE A 19 -6.90 6.85 1.58
CA ILE A 19 -5.55 6.34 1.86
C ILE A 19 -5.25 6.44 3.36
N THR A 20 -5.58 7.57 3.99
CA THR A 20 -5.33 7.81 5.41
C THR A 20 -6.12 6.83 6.27
N ALA A 21 -7.41 6.65 6.00
CA ALA A 21 -8.27 5.72 6.74
C ALA A 21 -7.78 4.28 6.59
N ALA A 22 -7.49 3.83 5.36
CA ALA A 22 -6.97 2.49 5.10
C ALA A 22 -5.60 2.27 5.78
N THR A 23 -4.73 3.27 5.77
CA THR A 23 -3.42 3.20 6.44
C THR A 23 -3.58 3.06 7.95
N LEU A 24 -4.43 3.88 8.57
CA LEU A 24 -4.68 3.83 10.01
C LEU A 24 -5.27 2.48 10.43
N ASP A 25 -6.23 1.96 9.67
CA ASP A 25 -6.83 0.66 9.96
C ASP A 25 -5.83 -0.48 9.80
N LEU A 26 -5.03 -0.49 8.72
CA LEU A 26 -4.01 -1.51 8.48
C LEU A 26 -2.96 -1.51 9.59
N VAL A 27 -2.46 -0.34 9.98
CA VAL A 27 -1.50 -0.19 11.08
C VAL A 27 -2.12 -0.70 12.39
N ARG A 28 -3.36 -0.32 12.69
CA ARG A 28 -4.09 -0.78 13.89
C ARG A 28 -4.22 -2.30 13.93
N GLN A 29 -4.56 -2.95 12.81
CA GLN A 29 -4.63 -4.40 12.79
C GLN A 29 -3.25 -5.02 12.98
N TRP A 30 -2.22 -4.44 12.37
CA TRP A 30 -0.86 -4.97 12.48
C TRP A 30 -0.28 -4.85 13.89
N GLU A 31 -0.62 -3.81 14.65
CA GLU A 31 -0.21 -3.63 16.06
C GLU A 31 -0.64 -4.80 16.97
N ARG A 32 -1.60 -5.63 16.55
CA ARG A 32 -1.97 -6.87 17.24
C ARG A 32 -0.80 -7.85 17.32
N LEU A 33 0.05 -7.92 16.29
CA LEU A 33 1.17 -8.86 16.26
C LEU A 33 2.25 -8.56 17.32
N PRO A 34 2.86 -7.36 17.38
CA PRO A 34 3.82 -7.05 18.45
C PRO A 34 3.17 -7.13 19.83
N THR A 35 1.91 -6.71 19.99
CA THR A 35 1.17 -6.87 21.25
C THR A 35 1.04 -8.34 21.67
N ALA A 36 0.72 -9.23 20.72
CA ALA A 36 0.63 -10.66 20.97
C ALA A 36 2.00 -11.28 21.28
N GLN A 37 3.06 -10.82 20.61
CA GLN A 37 4.44 -11.23 20.89
C GLN A 37 4.86 -10.85 22.32
N ASP A 38 4.65 -9.60 22.72
CA ASP A 38 4.97 -9.14 24.08
C ASP A 38 4.16 -9.89 25.14
N THR A 39 2.87 -10.13 24.87
CA THR A 39 1.99 -10.89 25.77
C THR A 39 2.48 -12.33 25.94
N LEU A 40 2.88 -12.98 24.85
CA LEU A 40 3.42 -14.34 24.89
C LEU A 40 4.72 -14.37 25.71
N LEU A 41 5.68 -13.49 25.42
CA LEU A 41 6.97 -13.49 26.12
C LEU A 41 6.80 -13.27 27.62
N ARG A 42 6.00 -12.28 28.03
CA ARG A 42 5.70 -12.03 29.47
C ARG A 42 5.02 -13.22 30.14
N ALA A 43 4.19 -13.97 29.42
CA ALA A 43 3.56 -15.17 29.96
C ALA A 43 4.58 -16.30 30.14
N LEU A 44 5.45 -16.52 29.15
CA LEU A 44 6.47 -17.56 29.16
C LEU A 44 7.56 -17.29 30.21
N GLU A 45 8.00 -16.04 30.38
CA GLU A 45 8.97 -15.63 31.42
C GLU A 45 8.52 -15.98 32.84
N ARG A 46 7.21 -15.96 33.10
CA ARG A 46 6.64 -16.23 34.42
C ARG A 46 6.47 -17.73 34.69
N LEU A 47 6.65 -18.58 33.69
CA LEU A 47 6.50 -20.02 33.87
C LEU A 47 7.61 -20.58 34.75
N ARG A 48 7.20 -21.24 35.83
CA ARG A 48 8.11 -22.01 36.70
C ARG A 48 8.22 -23.45 36.21
N PRO A 49 9.43 -24.06 36.25
CA PRO A 49 9.61 -25.49 36.02
C PRO A 49 8.70 -26.33 36.95
N GLY A 50 8.27 -27.49 36.47
CA GLY A 50 7.46 -28.43 37.24
C GLY A 50 6.37 -29.13 36.44
N LEU A 51 5.59 -29.96 37.14
CA LEU A 51 4.49 -30.72 36.54
C LEU A 51 3.52 -29.79 35.81
N GLY A 52 3.14 -30.16 34.58
CA GLY A 52 2.24 -29.37 33.74
C GLY A 52 2.87 -28.15 33.04
N ALA A 53 4.19 -27.94 33.12
CA ALA A 53 4.87 -26.88 32.37
C ALA A 53 4.57 -26.96 30.86
N THR A 54 4.71 -28.14 30.25
CA THR A 54 4.41 -28.35 28.82
C THR A 54 2.98 -27.97 28.45
N THR A 55 2.00 -28.36 29.27
CA THR A 55 0.59 -28.01 29.04
C THR A 55 0.37 -26.50 29.09
N ARG A 56 0.99 -25.80 30.05
CA ARG A 56 0.91 -24.34 30.15
C ARG A 56 1.59 -23.63 28.98
N ILE A 57 2.77 -24.09 28.55
CA ILE A 57 3.45 -23.59 27.34
C ILE A 57 2.50 -23.71 26.13
N ASN A 58 1.94 -24.90 25.91
CA ASN A 58 1.04 -25.14 24.78
C ASN A 58 -0.23 -24.28 24.84
N ALA A 59 -0.76 -23.99 26.03
CA ALA A 59 -1.90 -23.09 26.21
C ALA A 59 -1.55 -21.65 25.78
N HIS A 60 -0.38 -21.12 26.18
CA HIS A 60 0.06 -19.79 25.76
C HIS A 60 0.35 -19.70 24.26
N ILE A 61 0.95 -20.74 23.67
CA ILE A 61 1.18 -20.81 22.22
C ILE A 61 -0.15 -20.86 21.44
N THR A 62 -1.13 -21.63 21.94
CA THR A 62 -2.48 -21.66 21.35
C THR A 62 -3.14 -20.29 21.38
N ALA A 63 -3.07 -19.57 22.52
CA ALA A 63 -3.61 -18.22 22.65
C ALA A 63 -2.91 -17.23 21.70
N PHE A 64 -1.59 -17.31 21.55
CA PHE A 64 -0.85 -16.51 20.56
C PHE A 64 -1.33 -16.79 19.13
N ASN A 65 -1.45 -18.06 18.74
CA ASN A 65 -1.90 -18.44 17.41
C ASN A 65 -3.34 -17.99 17.11
N GLN A 66 -4.21 -17.93 18.12
CA GLN A 66 -5.55 -17.33 17.98
C GLN A 66 -5.46 -15.84 17.65
N GLN A 67 -4.58 -15.09 18.29
CA GLN A 67 -4.35 -13.67 17.98
C GLN A 67 -3.76 -13.47 16.57
N VAL A 68 -2.87 -14.35 16.13
CA VAL A 68 -2.34 -14.35 14.75
C VAL A 68 -3.44 -14.66 13.73
N GLY A 69 -4.33 -15.62 14.03
CA GLY A 69 -5.49 -15.93 13.19
C GLY A 69 -6.45 -14.75 13.08
N GLU A 70 -6.71 -14.07 14.20
CA GLU A 70 -7.54 -12.85 14.24
C GLU A 70 -6.92 -11.70 13.45
N PHE A 71 -5.61 -11.47 13.59
CA PHE A 71 -4.86 -10.53 12.75
C PHE A 71 -5.06 -10.85 11.26
N SER A 72 -4.84 -12.10 10.86
CA SER A 72 -4.96 -12.53 9.46
C SER A 72 -6.35 -12.22 8.90
N ARG A 73 -7.40 -12.64 9.63
CA ARG A 73 -8.80 -12.45 9.25
C ARG A 73 -9.18 -10.98 9.09
N LEU A 74 -8.85 -10.15 10.09
CA LEU A 74 -9.19 -8.71 10.08
C LEU A 74 -8.44 -7.96 8.98
N THR A 75 -7.18 -8.32 8.76
CA THR A 75 -6.36 -7.65 7.74
C THR A 75 -6.77 -8.08 6.32
N HIS A 76 -7.17 -9.35 6.13
CA HIS A 76 -7.79 -9.80 4.87
C HIS A 76 -9.07 -9.03 4.56
N ALA A 77 -9.99 -8.90 5.52
CA ALA A 77 -11.23 -8.14 5.32
C ALA A 77 -10.95 -6.67 4.94
N LEU A 78 -9.90 -6.06 5.50
CA LEU A 78 -9.45 -4.73 5.11
C LEU A 78 -8.91 -4.68 3.67
N ILE A 79 -8.10 -5.65 3.27
CA ILE A 79 -7.59 -5.72 1.88
C ILE A 79 -8.74 -5.94 0.90
N GLU A 80 -9.70 -6.81 1.23
CA GLU A 80 -10.90 -7.03 0.42
C GLU A 80 -11.68 -5.73 0.24
N ARG A 81 -11.93 -4.97 1.32
CA ARG A 81 -12.55 -3.64 1.24
C ARG A 81 -11.72 -2.69 0.37
N TRP A 82 -10.42 -2.63 0.61
CA TRP A 82 -9.52 -1.75 -0.14
C TRP A 82 -9.60 -2.03 -1.65
N ALA A 83 -9.47 -3.30 -2.04
CA ALA A 83 -9.48 -3.71 -3.43
C ALA A 83 -10.87 -3.60 -4.08
N ALA A 84 -11.94 -3.98 -3.38
CA ALA A 84 -13.27 -4.07 -3.96
C ALA A 84 -14.08 -2.76 -3.89
N HIS A 85 -13.69 -1.82 -3.02
CA HIS A 85 -14.45 -0.59 -2.80
C HIS A 85 -13.59 0.68 -2.88
N ASP A 86 -12.51 0.73 -2.10
CA ASP A 86 -11.75 1.98 -1.95
C ASP A 86 -10.96 2.32 -3.23
N LEU A 87 -10.36 1.31 -3.89
CA LEU A 87 -9.68 1.49 -5.18
C LEU A 87 -10.64 1.86 -6.33
N PRO A 88 -11.80 1.21 -6.52
CA PRO A 88 -12.82 1.70 -7.46
C PRO A 88 -13.29 3.13 -7.18
N THR A 89 -13.37 3.54 -5.91
CA THR A 89 -13.69 4.92 -5.54
C THR A 89 -12.58 5.88 -5.97
N ALA A 90 -11.31 5.53 -5.70
CA ALA A 90 -10.14 6.31 -6.16
C ALA A 90 -10.08 6.43 -7.70
N TYR A 91 -10.41 5.36 -8.42
CA TYR A 91 -10.48 5.36 -9.87
C TYR A 91 -11.54 6.34 -10.36
N ARG A 92 -12.76 6.26 -9.82
CA ARG A 92 -13.87 7.16 -10.16
C ARG A 92 -13.52 8.61 -9.84
N ASP A 93 -12.93 8.88 -8.68
CA ASP A 93 -12.48 10.23 -8.32
C ASP A 93 -11.47 10.77 -9.35
N GLY A 94 -10.51 9.95 -9.76
CA GLY A 94 -9.59 10.26 -10.86
C GLY A 94 -10.29 10.61 -12.18
N ALA A 95 -11.23 9.78 -12.60
CA ALA A 95 -12.03 10.01 -13.80
C ALA A 95 -12.83 11.32 -13.73
N LEU A 96 -13.53 11.57 -12.62
CA LEU A 96 -14.31 12.79 -12.42
C LEU A 96 -13.44 14.04 -12.35
N ARG A 97 -12.23 13.95 -11.79
CA ARG A 97 -11.28 15.06 -11.84
C ARG A 97 -10.83 15.38 -13.26
N ALA A 98 -10.54 14.37 -14.07
CA ALA A 98 -10.16 14.57 -15.47
C ALA A 98 -11.25 15.34 -16.22
N LEU A 99 -12.52 14.95 -16.06
CA LEU A 99 -13.66 15.66 -16.66
C LEU A 99 -13.79 17.11 -16.15
N ARG A 100 -13.63 17.35 -14.84
CA ARG A 100 -13.66 18.71 -14.27
C ARG A 100 -12.53 19.58 -14.82
N GLN A 101 -11.33 19.04 -14.98
CA GLN A 101 -10.17 19.79 -15.47
C GLN A 101 -10.29 20.18 -16.94
N THR A 102 -11.08 19.43 -17.72
CA THR A 102 -11.40 19.75 -19.11
C THR A 102 -12.73 20.49 -19.28
N ASP A 103 -13.39 20.86 -18.19
CA ASP A 103 -14.73 21.48 -18.17
C ASP A 103 -15.79 20.66 -18.94
N ALA A 104 -15.62 19.33 -18.93
CA ALA A 104 -16.50 18.38 -19.61
C ALA A 104 -17.67 17.95 -18.70
N ASP A 105 -18.75 17.45 -19.31
CA ASP A 105 -19.90 16.92 -18.57
C ASP A 105 -19.49 15.71 -17.72
N LEU A 106 -19.73 15.79 -16.41
CA LEU A 106 -19.43 14.71 -15.46
C LEU A 106 -20.25 13.44 -15.74
N ALA A 107 -21.38 13.56 -16.43
CA ALA A 107 -22.21 12.42 -16.83
C ALA A 107 -21.56 11.55 -17.94
N LEU A 108 -20.47 12.02 -18.57
CA LEU A 108 -19.69 11.24 -19.53
C LEU A 108 -19.07 10.00 -18.87
N PHE A 109 -18.58 10.14 -17.62
CA PHE A 109 -18.06 8.99 -16.91
C PHE A 109 -19.19 8.04 -16.52
N ARG A 110 -19.12 6.83 -17.08
CA ARG A 110 -19.93 5.68 -16.70
C ARG A 110 -19.05 4.45 -16.62
N TRP A 111 -19.41 3.51 -15.75
CA TRP A 111 -18.73 2.22 -15.71
C TRP A 111 -19.00 1.44 -16.99
N THR A 112 -18.05 1.48 -17.93
CA THR A 112 -18.01 0.65 -19.14
C THR A 112 -17.24 -0.65 -18.87
N ALA A 113 -17.33 -1.59 -19.80
CA ALA A 113 -16.55 -2.82 -19.75
C ALA A 113 -15.03 -2.53 -19.72
N ASP A 114 -14.56 -1.49 -20.43
CA ASP A 114 -13.15 -1.12 -20.49
C ASP A 114 -12.66 -0.53 -19.15
N HIS A 115 -13.44 0.37 -18.53
CA HIS A 115 -13.13 0.86 -17.19
C HIS A 115 -13.11 -0.27 -16.16
N GLN A 116 -14.09 -1.18 -16.23
CA GLN A 116 -14.17 -2.34 -15.35
C GLN A 116 -12.98 -3.30 -15.54
N ALA A 117 -12.56 -3.56 -16.77
CA ALA A 117 -11.40 -4.39 -17.07
C ALA A 117 -10.11 -3.75 -16.52
N ALA A 118 -9.92 -2.46 -16.74
CA ALA A 118 -8.75 -1.72 -16.25
C ALA A 118 -8.64 -1.76 -14.72
N ILE A 119 -9.73 -1.45 -14.00
CA ILE A 119 -9.70 -1.47 -12.53
C ILE A 119 -9.55 -2.89 -11.99
N THR A 120 -10.16 -3.91 -12.63
CA THR A 120 -10.05 -5.31 -12.19
C THR A 120 -8.61 -5.81 -12.24
N ALA A 121 -7.85 -5.47 -13.30
CA ALA A 121 -6.45 -5.83 -13.40
C ALA A 121 -5.59 -5.20 -12.28
N LEU A 122 -5.81 -3.91 -12.00
CA LEU A 122 -5.12 -3.18 -10.93
C LEU A 122 -5.44 -3.74 -9.54
N THR A 123 -6.72 -3.94 -9.24
CA THR A 123 -7.16 -4.43 -7.92
C THR A 123 -6.67 -5.85 -7.69
N ALA A 124 -6.66 -6.73 -8.69
CA ALA A 124 -6.12 -8.09 -8.57
C ALA A 124 -4.62 -8.10 -8.23
N ALA A 125 -3.82 -7.26 -8.89
CA ALA A 125 -2.39 -7.15 -8.63
C ALA A 125 -2.12 -6.63 -7.21
N PHE A 126 -2.80 -5.56 -6.80
CA PHE A 126 -2.63 -4.96 -5.47
C PHE A 126 -3.16 -5.84 -4.33
N TYR A 127 -4.27 -6.54 -4.55
CA TYR A 127 -4.77 -7.55 -3.63
C TYR A 127 -3.72 -8.64 -3.40
N THR A 128 -3.13 -9.16 -4.47
CA THR A 128 -2.11 -10.22 -4.40
C THR A 128 -0.87 -9.77 -3.63
N ASP A 129 -0.36 -8.55 -3.88
CA ASP A 129 0.79 -8.02 -3.15
C ASP A 129 0.48 -7.90 -1.64
N LEU A 130 -0.63 -7.26 -1.27
CA LEU A 130 -0.98 -7.07 0.14
C LEU A 130 -1.25 -8.41 0.86
N VAL A 131 -1.95 -9.36 0.23
CA VAL A 131 -2.18 -10.70 0.79
C VAL A 131 -0.85 -11.44 0.98
N GLY A 132 0.06 -11.37 0.00
CA GLY A 132 1.39 -11.94 0.14
C GLY A 132 2.15 -11.40 1.36
N ARG A 133 1.98 -10.10 1.66
CA ARG A 133 2.58 -9.48 2.86
C ARG A 133 1.97 -9.99 4.16
N ILE A 134 0.65 -10.19 4.22
CA ILE A 134 0.01 -10.80 5.39
C ILE A 134 0.48 -12.23 5.59
N GLN A 135 0.50 -13.03 4.53
CA GLN A 135 0.93 -14.43 4.60
C GLN A 135 2.35 -14.55 5.15
N GLU A 136 3.24 -13.66 4.70
CA GLU A 136 4.61 -13.59 5.22
C GLU A 136 4.66 -13.16 6.69
N ALA A 137 3.82 -12.20 7.11
CA ALA A 137 3.72 -11.81 8.52
C ALA A 137 3.23 -12.96 9.40
N VAL A 138 2.22 -13.72 8.96
CA VAL A 138 1.73 -14.92 9.65
C VAL A 138 2.82 -15.99 9.74
N ARG A 139 3.54 -16.25 8.64
CA ARG A 139 4.66 -17.21 8.62
C ARG A 139 5.74 -16.82 9.64
N ARG A 140 6.08 -15.54 9.73
CA ARG A 140 7.05 -15.00 10.69
C ARG A 140 6.56 -15.08 12.13
N ALA A 141 5.29 -14.78 12.38
CA ALA A 141 4.67 -14.93 13.70
C ALA A 141 4.70 -16.40 14.18
N GLN A 142 4.44 -17.35 13.28
CA GLN A 142 4.55 -18.78 13.59
C GLN A 142 6.01 -19.21 13.84
N ALA A 143 6.97 -18.66 13.11
CA ALA A 143 8.39 -18.91 13.37
C ALA A 143 8.83 -18.39 14.75
N PHE A 144 8.39 -17.20 15.12
CA PHE A 144 8.56 -16.66 16.46
C PHE A 144 7.96 -17.58 17.54
N ALA A 145 6.72 -18.05 17.36
CA ALA A 145 6.06 -18.92 18.32
C ALA A 145 6.85 -20.22 18.57
N ARG A 146 7.39 -20.83 17.51
CA ARG A 146 8.26 -22.02 17.63
C ARG A 146 9.54 -21.70 18.41
N ALA A 147 10.23 -20.61 18.06
CA ALA A 147 11.45 -20.20 18.76
C ALA A 147 11.21 -19.90 20.25
N ALA A 148 10.12 -19.21 20.57
CA ALA A 148 9.74 -18.92 21.95
C ALA A 148 9.36 -20.20 22.73
N GLN A 149 8.65 -21.12 22.09
CA GLN A 149 8.31 -22.42 22.67
C GLN A 149 9.57 -23.24 23.00
N ASP A 150 10.51 -23.32 22.06
CA ASP A 150 11.75 -24.07 22.24
C ASP A 150 12.66 -23.46 23.30
N ALA A 151 12.82 -22.13 23.31
CA ALA A 151 13.54 -21.42 24.37
C ALA A 151 12.93 -21.70 25.76
N THR A 152 11.60 -21.70 25.87
CA THR A 152 10.92 -21.97 27.14
C THR A 152 11.05 -23.43 27.58
N ARG A 153 11.06 -24.37 26.63
CA ARG A 153 11.31 -25.79 26.92
C ARG A 153 12.69 -25.99 27.53
N GLU A 154 13.73 -25.37 26.98
CA GLU A 154 15.09 -25.48 27.51
C GLU A 154 15.18 -24.96 28.95
N VAL A 155 14.47 -23.88 29.28
CA VAL A 155 14.38 -23.35 30.66
C VAL A 155 13.64 -24.34 31.58
N THR A 156 12.48 -24.82 31.16
CA THR A 156 11.64 -25.71 31.99
C THR A 156 12.24 -27.11 32.18
N MET A 157 13.09 -27.56 31.26
CA MET A 157 13.89 -28.78 31.38
C MET A 157 15.18 -28.59 32.21
N GLY A 158 15.46 -27.37 32.67
CA GLY A 158 16.66 -27.06 33.44
C GLY A 158 17.96 -27.06 32.62
N ARG A 159 17.87 -27.00 31.29
CA ARG A 159 19.04 -26.90 30.38
C ARG A 159 19.51 -25.46 30.21
N ASN A 160 18.64 -24.49 30.53
CA ASN A 160 18.97 -23.08 30.58
C ASN A 160 18.47 -22.44 31.89
N HIS A 161 19.40 -22.08 32.77
CA HIS A 161 19.10 -21.45 34.06
C HIS A 161 19.00 -19.92 34.01
N ALA A 162 19.42 -19.29 32.90
CA ALA A 162 19.37 -17.84 32.73
C ALA A 162 17.94 -17.34 32.41
N GLY A 163 17.02 -18.24 32.10
CA GLY A 163 15.68 -17.89 31.62
C GLY A 163 15.64 -17.68 30.10
N ILE A 164 14.50 -17.21 29.59
CA ILE A 164 14.37 -16.90 28.16
C ILE A 164 14.98 -15.53 27.86
N ASP A 165 15.73 -15.41 26.77
CA ASP A 165 16.21 -14.13 26.26
C ASP A 165 15.14 -13.49 25.35
N SER A 166 14.18 -12.82 25.97
CA SER A 166 13.08 -12.15 25.26
C SER A 166 13.59 -11.05 24.32
N ALA A 167 14.67 -10.35 24.68
CA ALA A 167 15.23 -9.31 23.84
C ALA A 167 15.83 -9.89 22.55
N ALA A 168 16.51 -11.04 22.64
CA ALA A 168 16.98 -11.76 21.46
C ALA A 168 15.81 -12.24 20.59
N LEU A 169 14.77 -12.85 21.19
CA LEU A 169 13.60 -13.32 20.45
C LEU A 169 12.89 -12.19 19.69
N ILE A 170 12.77 -11.00 20.27
CA ILE A 170 12.19 -9.83 19.59
C ILE A 170 13.08 -9.34 18.44
N ARG A 171 14.40 -9.25 18.68
CA ARG A 171 15.37 -8.78 17.66
C ARG A 171 15.43 -9.72 16.45
N ASP A 172 15.39 -11.02 16.71
CA ASP A 172 15.57 -12.07 15.71
C ASP A 172 14.23 -12.36 14.99
N HIS A 173 13.09 -12.13 15.66
CA HIS A 173 11.75 -12.28 15.10
C HIS A 173 10.85 -11.05 15.32
N PRO A 174 11.20 -9.87 14.79
CA PRO A 174 10.40 -8.67 15.02
C PRO A 174 9.07 -8.80 14.28
N LEU A 175 7.94 -8.50 14.91
CA LEU A 175 6.61 -8.53 14.25
C LEU A 175 6.07 -7.13 13.90
N SER A 176 6.74 -6.06 14.34
CA SER A 176 6.40 -4.66 14.05
C SER A 176 7.06 -4.12 12.77
N THR A 177 7.78 -4.97 12.02
CA THR A 177 8.69 -4.55 10.95
C THR A 177 8.47 -5.39 9.70
N ILE A 178 8.37 -4.72 8.55
CA ILE A 178 8.41 -5.35 7.24
C ILE A 178 9.87 -5.62 6.89
N ILE A 179 10.14 -6.85 6.47
CA ILE A 179 11.46 -7.28 6.01
C ILE A 179 11.33 -7.63 4.54
N TYR A 180 12.08 -6.93 3.69
CA TYR A 180 12.10 -7.19 2.24
C TYR A 180 13.10 -8.30 1.90
N ARG A 181 13.08 -8.71 0.63
CA ARG A 181 13.96 -9.78 0.11
C ARG A 181 15.45 -9.44 0.24
N ASP A 182 15.79 -8.16 0.13
CA ASP A 182 17.14 -7.62 0.32
C ASP A 182 17.53 -7.45 1.80
N SER A 183 16.70 -7.94 2.73
CA SER A 183 16.85 -7.80 4.17
C SER A 183 16.69 -6.38 4.72
N SER A 184 16.29 -5.40 3.90
CA SER A 184 15.93 -4.08 4.39
C SER A 184 14.72 -4.16 5.33
N ARG A 185 14.74 -3.31 6.36
CA ARG A 185 13.79 -3.33 7.48
C ARG A 185 13.07 -2.00 7.56
N HIS A 186 11.75 -2.04 7.46
CA HIS A 186 10.91 -0.83 7.50
C HIS A 186 9.82 -0.96 8.56
N PRO A 187 9.54 0.09 9.33
CA PRO A 187 8.37 0.12 10.20
C PRO A 187 7.10 -0.15 9.38
N VAL A 188 6.19 -0.95 9.93
CA VAL A 188 4.92 -1.28 9.26
C VAL A 188 4.14 -0.03 8.88
N LYS A 189 4.15 0.99 9.73
CA LYS A 189 3.48 2.27 9.46
C LYS A 189 3.98 2.93 8.18
N ASP A 190 5.28 2.93 7.94
CA ASP A 190 5.87 3.59 6.78
C ASP A 190 5.64 2.76 5.51
N TRP A 191 5.74 1.44 5.61
CA TRP A 191 5.35 0.54 4.52
C TRP A 191 3.86 0.70 4.16
N ALA A 192 2.96 0.64 5.13
CA ALA A 192 1.52 0.72 4.91
C ALA A 192 1.14 2.05 4.24
N ARG A 193 1.67 3.17 4.75
CA ARG A 193 1.48 4.49 4.14
C ARG A 193 1.99 4.49 2.70
N SER A 194 3.21 4.04 2.47
CA SER A 194 3.84 4.04 1.15
C SER A 194 3.06 3.20 0.14
N ALA A 195 2.73 1.95 0.50
CA ALA A 195 2.02 1.01 -0.35
C ALA A 195 0.60 1.51 -0.70
N LEU A 196 -0.19 1.93 0.29
CA LEU A 196 -1.56 2.39 0.04
C LEU A 196 -1.59 3.73 -0.72
N THR A 197 -0.62 4.63 -0.46
CA THR A 197 -0.49 5.86 -1.24
C THR A 197 -0.18 5.56 -2.70
N TYR A 198 0.78 4.67 -2.95
CA TYR A 198 1.13 4.22 -4.30
C TYR A 198 -0.08 3.63 -5.01
N GLN A 199 -0.75 2.65 -4.40
CA GLN A 199 -1.90 1.97 -5.01
C GLN A 199 -3.06 2.92 -5.31
N GLY A 200 -3.39 3.81 -4.37
CA GLY A 200 -4.43 4.81 -4.54
C GLY A 200 -4.09 5.81 -5.65
N ALA A 201 -2.84 6.31 -5.68
CA ALA A 201 -2.40 7.27 -6.70
C ALA A 201 -2.36 6.65 -8.11
N VAL A 202 -1.79 5.45 -8.27
CA VAL A 202 -1.82 4.71 -9.54
C VAL A 202 -3.25 4.55 -10.03
N THR A 203 -4.13 4.09 -9.14
CA THR A 203 -5.52 3.80 -9.48
C THR A 203 -6.28 5.05 -9.91
N ALA A 204 -6.10 6.17 -9.19
CA ALA A 204 -6.74 7.42 -9.55
C ALA A 204 -6.19 8.01 -10.85
N ASN A 205 -4.89 7.87 -11.10
CA ASN A 205 -4.28 8.30 -12.37
C ASN A 205 -4.76 7.43 -13.54
N HIS A 206 -4.91 6.11 -13.36
CA HIS A 206 -5.56 5.28 -14.37
C HIS A 206 -7.02 5.68 -14.62
N GLY A 207 -7.76 6.10 -13.60
CA GLY A 207 -9.10 6.67 -13.78
C GLY A 207 -9.08 7.90 -14.69
N ALA A 208 -8.20 8.85 -14.39
CA ALA A 208 -8.04 10.07 -15.19
C ALA A 208 -7.60 9.78 -16.64
N ILE A 209 -6.59 8.94 -16.82
CA ILE A 209 -6.03 8.57 -18.13
C ILE A 209 -7.08 7.84 -18.98
N ASN A 210 -7.76 6.84 -18.41
CA ASN A 210 -8.73 6.07 -19.16
C ASN A 210 -9.94 6.92 -19.53
N THR A 211 -10.43 7.80 -18.66
CA THR A 211 -11.51 8.72 -19.04
C THR A 211 -11.07 9.71 -20.10
N GLY A 212 -9.84 10.21 -20.03
CA GLY A 212 -9.24 10.98 -21.11
C GLY A 212 -9.26 10.22 -22.44
N ARG A 213 -8.81 8.97 -22.46
CA ARG A 213 -8.70 8.15 -23.69
C ARG A 213 -10.05 7.68 -24.22
N LEU A 214 -10.93 7.20 -23.35
CA LEU A 214 -12.15 6.47 -23.72
C LEU A 214 -13.35 7.39 -23.86
N ASP A 215 -13.47 8.40 -23.00
CA ASP A 215 -14.66 9.26 -22.94
C ASP A 215 -14.42 10.62 -23.62
N LEU A 216 -13.18 11.13 -23.60
CA LEU A 216 -12.79 12.42 -24.21
C LEU A 216 -11.96 12.27 -25.48
N GLU A 217 -11.60 11.03 -25.86
CA GLU A 217 -10.76 10.73 -27.04
C GLU A 217 -9.43 11.51 -27.06
N ALA A 218 -8.90 11.86 -25.89
CA ALA A 218 -7.67 12.63 -25.75
C ALA A 218 -6.45 11.79 -26.17
N GLN A 219 -5.67 12.32 -27.11
CA GLN A 219 -4.39 11.76 -27.55
C GLN A 219 -3.21 12.30 -26.74
N TRP A 220 -3.41 13.44 -26.08
CA TRP A 220 -2.40 14.16 -25.31
C TRP A 220 -2.88 14.41 -23.88
N PHE A 221 -1.93 14.42 -22.97
CA PHE A 221 -2.13 14.64 -21.54
C PHE A 221 -1.08 15.60 -21.02
N GLU A 222 -1.48 16.48 -20.11
CA GLU A 222 -0.56 17.29 -19.32
C GLU A 222 -0.20 16.53 -18.04
N CYS A 223 1.10 16.35 -17.82
CA CYS A 223 1.65 15.76 -16.60
C CYS A 223 1.90 16.87 -15.59
N VAL A 224 1.32 16.76 -14.40
CA VAL A 224 1.59 17.69 -13.29
C VAL A 224 2.24 16.91 -12.16
N ASP A 225 3.40 17.36 -11.68
CA ASP A 225 4.23 16.66 -10.70
C ASP A 225 5.06 17.67 -9.86
N GLY A 226 5.97 17.19 -9.01
CA GLY A 226 6.98 18.07 -8.40
C GLY A 226 7.92 18.69 -9.44
N SER A 227 8.40 19.91 -9.20
CA SER A 227 9.28 20.63 -10.16
C SER A 227 10.57 19.88 -10.48
N GLU A 228 11.11 19.15 -9.49
CA GLU A 228 12.34 18.35 -9.61
C GLU A 228 12.07 16.88 -9.95
N CYS A 229 10.82 16.51 -10.27
CA CYS A 229 10.50 15.13 -10.62
C CYS A 229 10.85 14.88 -12.10
N GLY A 230 11.74 13.91 -12.35
CA GLY A 230 11.90 13.34 -13.68
C GLY A 230 10.73 12.40 -14.05
N PHE A 231 10.64 12.06 -15.33
CA PHE A 231 9.47 11.42 -15.90
C PHE A 231 9.27 9.97 -15.44
N THR A 232 10.31 9.15 -15.48
CA THR A 232 10.28 7.75 -15.00
C THR A 232 10.91 7.61 -13.63
N SER A 233 11.88 8.47 -13.30
CA SER A 233 12.58 8.52 -12.02
C SER A 233 13.04 9.93 -11.69
N HIS A 234 13.40 10.21 -10.42
CA HIS A 234 13.94 11.52 -10.01
C HIS A 234 15.25 11.91 -10.72
N GLN A 235 15.97 10.96 -11.29
CA GLN A 235 17.29 11.19 -11.88
C GLN A 235 17.21 11.52 -13.37
N ASP A 236 16.01 11.43 -13.96
CA ASP A 236 15.82 11.65 -15.38
C ASP A 236 15.99 13.14 -15.69
N THR A 237 16.67 13.45 -16.80
CA THR A 237 16.74 14.80 -17.34
C THR A 237 15.47 15.21 -18.07
N ASP A 238 14.60 14.25 -18.36
CA ASP A 238 13.26 14.47 -18.91
C ASP A 238 12.30 14.80 -17.76
N HIS A 239 11.97 16.07 -17.55
CA HIS A 239 11.17 16.50 -16.42
C HIS A 239 9.70 16.15 -16.60
N ALA A 240 9.02 15.77 -15.50
CA ALA A 240 7.61 15.40 -15.55
C ALA A 240 6.69 16.63 -15.58
N ASN A 241 6.93 17.58 -14.67
CA ASN A 241 5.96 18.62 -14.37
C ASN A 241 5.75 19.62 -15.52
N GLY A 242 4.49 19.87 -15.87
CA GLY A 242 4.08 20.83 -16.89
C GLY A 242 4.29 20.34 -18.33
N THR A 243 4.67 19.07 -18.53
CA THR A 243 4.94 18.53 -19.87
C THR A 243 3.68 17.98 -20.53
N ILE A 244 3.65 18.06 -21.86
CA ILE A 244 2.63 17.39 -22.68
C ILE A 244 3.16 16.01 -23.08
N ARG A 245 2.37 14.98 -22.83
CA ARG A 245 2.73 13.57 -23.02
C ARG A 245 1.67 12.88 -23.86
N SER A 246 2.09 11.89 -24.63
CA SER A 246 1.16 11.04 -25.36
C SER A 246 0.27 10.25 -24.40
N ALA A 247 -0.91 9.83 -24.88
CA ALA A 247 -1.80 8.94 -24.15
C ALA A 247 -1.14 7.61 -23.74
N ASP A 248 -0.16 7.14 -24.51
CA ASP A 248 0.57 5.91 -24.24
C ASP A 248 1.64 6.11 -23.17
N ASP A 249 2.35 7.24 -23.19
CA ASP A 249 3.29 7.59 -22.10
C ASP A 249 2.57 7.78 -20.77
N ALA A 250 1.42 8.46 -20.79
CA ALA A 250 0.60 8.62 -19.60
C ALA A 250 0.17 7.26 -19.03
N ALA A 251 -0.27 6.33 -19.90
CA ALA A 251 -0.68 4.99 -19.51
C ALA A 251 0.49 4.10 -19.04
N ALA A 252 1.69 4.27 -19.61
CA ALA A 252 2.89 3.55 -19.22
C ALA A 252 3.46 4.03 -17.88
N TYR A 253 3.33 5.33 -17.59
CA TYR A 253 3.91 5.98 -16.40
C TYR A 253 2.86 6.74 -15.57
N PRO A 254 1.81 6.06 -15.05
CA PRO A 254 0.76 6.69 -14.28
C PRO A 254 1.32 7.40 -13.04
N ILE A 255 2.42 6.89 -12.48
CA ILE A 255 3.30 7.54 -11.50
C ILE A 255 4.75 7.10 -11.74
N ALA A 256 5.73 7.83 -11.20
CA ALA A 256 7.15 7.46 -11.32
C ALA A 256 7.66 6.54 -10.18
N HIS A 257 7.25 6.79 -8.94
CA HIS A 257 7.76 6.07 -7.77
C HIS A 257 6.81 6.15 -6.56
N PHE A 258 7.14 5.44 -5.48
CA PHE A 258 6.45 5.58 -4.20
C PHE A 258 6.50 7.03 -3.69
N GLY A 259 5.36 7.57 -3.25
CA GLY A 259 5.25 8.96 -2.77
C GLY A 259 5.17 10.02 -3.87
N CYS A 260 5.15 9.63 -5.15
CA CYS A 260 4.96 10.54 -6.26
C CYS A 260 3.59 11.26 -6.18
N ILE A 261 3.59 12.57 -6.46
CA ILE A 261 2.39 13.41 -6.41
C ILE A 261 1.73 13.59 -7.78
N ARG A 262 2.25 12.93 -8.81
CA ARG A 262 1.83 13.03 -10.21
C ARG A 262 0.33 13.00 -10.41
N GLN A 263 -0.12 13.81 -11.35
CA GLN A 263 -1.48 13.88 -11.86
C GLN A 263 -1.46 13.99 -13.39
N TRP A 264 -2.51 13.50 -14.01
CA TRP A 264 -2.70 13.54 -15.45
C TRP A 264 -3.97 14.30 -15.78
N THR A 265 -3.84 15.31 -16.65
CA THR A 265 -4.97 16.08 -17.16
C THR A 265 -5.11 15.79 -18.66
N PRO A 266 -6.24 15.25 -19.15
CA PRO A 266 -6.42 15.07 -20.58
C PRO A 266 -6.46 16.40 -21.32
N ARG A 267 -5.93 16.42 -22.54
CA ARG A 267 -5.85 17.60 -23.42
C ARG A 267 -6.42 17.29 -24.80
N PRO A 268 -7.73 16.98 -24.91
CA PRO A 268 -8.36 16.70 -26.21
C PRO A 268 -8.33 17.91 -27.14
N ASP A 269 -8.20 19.12 -26.59
CA ASP A 269 -7.97 20.37 -27.32
C ASP A 269 -6.68 20.37 -28.17
N LEU A 270 -5.74 19.48 -27.85
CA LEU A 270 -4.44 19.35 -28.51
C LEU A 270 -4.41 18.28 -29.61
N ASN A 271 -5.47 17.49 -29.82
CA ASN A 271 -5.49 16.37 -30.78
C ASN A 271 -5.16 16.77 -32.24
N GLY A 272 -5.42 18.03 -32.62
CA GLY A 272 -5.14 18.55 -33.96
C GLY A 272 -3.78 19.23 -34.13
N ALA A 273 -2.97 19.34 -33.07
CA ALA A 273 -1.69 20.03 -33.13
C ALA A 273 -0.62 19.18 -33.82
N SER A 274 0.10 19.76 -34.78
CA SER A 274 1.05 19.05 -35.65
C SER A 274 2.50 19.07 -35.17
N ASN A 275 2.81 19.85 -34.12
CA ASN A 275 4.16 20.09 -33.61
C ASN A 275 4.33 19.65 -32.15
N LEU A 276 3.47 18.74 -31.66
CA LEU A 276 3.62 18.18 -30.33
C LEU A 276 4.59 17.02 -30.34
N VAL A 277 5.55 17.08 -29.44
CA VAL A 277 6.45 15.99 -29.09
C VAL A 277 6.13 15.60 -27.66
N SER A 278 5.99 14.31 -27.41
CA SER A 278 5.80 13.83 -26.04
C SER A 278 7.09 14.06 -25.27
N GLY A 279 7.03 14.87 -24.22
CA GLY A 279 8.15 15.02 -23.32
C GLY A 279 8.45 16.44 -22.88
N ASP A 280 9.54 16.55 -22.14
CA ASP A 280 10.17 17.84 -21.89
C ASP A 280 10.74 18.41 -23.21
N PRO A 281 10.34 19.61 -23.64
CA PRO A 281 10.89 20.25 -24.82
C PRO A 281 12.30 20.85 -24.61
N ALA A 282 12.83 20.80 -23.39
CA ALA A 282 14.13 21.36 -23.00
C ALA A 282 15.35 20.52 -23.43
#